data_AF-A0AAF0XYQ8-F1
#
_entry.id   AF-A0AAF0XYQ8-F1
#
_cell.length_a   1.000
_cell.length_b   1.000
_cell.length_c   1.000
_cell.angle_alpha   90.00
_cell.angle_beta   90.00
_cell.angle_gamma   90.00
#
_symmetry.space_group_name_H-M   'P 1'
#
loop_
_entity.id
_entity.type
_entity.pdbx_description
1 polymer ?
#
loop_
_entity_poly.entity_id
_entity_poly.type
_entity_poly.pdbx_seq_one_letter_code
_entity_poly.pdbx_strand_id
1 'polypeptide(L)'
;MLSGSFMTHCILDYDNLHSKLHLKSQLGYVSKKKLNQFSSSSFDFGRPLVSILPNSPFAKNPIISHSLSQQEDDGEPPSERSSAVAGGIVALGKFEALHIGHRELAIQASRVGIPFLLSFVGMAEVLGWEFRAPIVAKCDRKRILSSWAPYCGNVTPTEFEVDFSKVRSLTPRQFVEKLSKNLGVRGVVAGKNYRFGYRASGDASELVNLSEKYGMEAYIINSVMDKEQDSRVIGPDNPKEHGQVSSTRVRYALGRGDMKYVSELLGRQHRLMLMMNDKERFARVNNRISASNSCILNLSPKVGLYENCSVVIGDENFVPCLVTIDTTHIHLEMDDVETCILIVSQDVSLLGIDFGG
;
A
#
# COMPACT_ATOMS: atom_id res chain seq x y z
N MET A 1 -23.83 -21.35 -6.27
CA MET A 1 -22.64 -22.21 -6.11
C MET A 1 -21.72 -21.97 -7.28
N LEU A 2 -20.56 -21.35 -7.02
CA LEU A 2 -19.28 -21.43 -7.75
C LEU A 2 -18.38 -20.39 -7.07
N SER A 3 -17.57 -20.88 -6.13
CA SER A 3 -16.61 -20.09 -5.34
C SER A 3 -15.32 -19.90 -6.15
N GLY A 4 -15.07 -18.69 -6.64
CA GLY A 4 -13.79 -18.30 -7.24
C GLY A 4 -12.74 -18.05 -6.15
N SER A 5 -11.61 -18.76 -6.23
CA SER A 5 -10.49 -18.68 -5.28
C SER A 5 -9.75 -17.34 -5.36
N PHE A 6 -9.18 -16.91 -4.23
CA PHE A 6 -8.78 -15.54 -3.93
C PHE A 6 -7.25 -15.34 -4.00
N MET A 7 -6.71 -15.03 -5.18
CA MET A 7 -5.28 -14.70 -5.29
C MET A 7 -4.96 -13.32 -4.71
N THR A 8 -4.09 -13.31 -3.70
CA THR A 8 -3.35 -12.12 -3.28
C THR A 8 -1.87 -12.44 -3.16
N HIS A 9 -1.13 -12.17 -4.24
CA HIS A 9 0.32 -12.00 -4.21
C HIS A 9 0.70 -10.95 -5.25
N CYS A 10 1.55 -10.00 -4.87
CA CYS A 10 2.13 -9.01 -5.78
C CYS A 10 3.12 -9.71 -6.73
N ILE A 11 2.62 -10.43 -7.73
CA ILE A 11 3.39 -11.23 -8.72
C ILE A 11 3.61 -12.68 -8.23
N LEU A 12 2.61 -13.54 -8.08
CA LEU A 12 2.87 -15.00 -8.16
C LEU A 12 1.81 -15.69 -9.03
N ASP A 13 2.31 -16.24 -10.14
CA ASP A 13 1.86 -17.40 -10.90
C ASP A 13 0.40 -17.55 -11.30
N TYR A 14 0.10 -17.24 -12.57
CA TYR A 14 -1.03 -17.84 -13.31
C TYR A 14 -0.60 -18.82 -14.42
N ASP A 15 0.71 -18.99 -14.68
CA ASP A 15 1.19 -19.84 -15.79
C ASP A 15 1.27 -21.34 -15.44
N ASN A 16 0.90 -21.78 -14.23
CA ASN A 16 1.06 -23.17 -13.79
C ASN A 16 -0.23 -24.02 -13.80
N LEU A 17 -1.33 -23.50 -14.38
CA LEU A 17 -2.59 -24.25 -14.48
C LEU A 17 -2.72 -25.07 -15.78
N HIS A 18 -1.92 -24.78 -16.82
CA HIS A 18 -2.01 -25.47 -18.11
C HIS A 18 -1.00 -26.61 -18.33
N SER A 19 -0.01 -26.79 -17.45
CA SER A 19 1.03 -27.82 -17.57
C SER A 19 0.79 -29.07 -16.71
N LYS A 20 -0.26 -29.09 -15.87
CA LYS A 20 -0.59 -30.26 -15.01
C LYS A 20 -1.63 -31.22 -15.57
N LEU A 21 -2.12 -31.00 -16.79
CA LEU A 21 -3.04 -31.92 -17.48
C LEU A 21 -2.36 -32.99 -18.36
N HIS A 22 -1.03 -32.98 -18.47
CA HIS A 22 -0.27 -33.97 -19.26
C HIS A 22 1.01 -34.39 -18.54
N LEU A 23 0.89 -35.14 -17.43
CA LEU A 23 1.92 -36.06 -16.90
C LEU A 23 1.38 -36.74 -15.63
N LYS A 24 0.35 -37.57 -15.80
CA LYS A 24 0.01 -38.64 -14.84
C LYS A 24 -0.18 -39.94 -15.61
N SER A 25 0.94 -40.48 -16.07
CA SER A 25 1.07 -41.92 -16.30
C SER A 25 2.53 -42.27 -16.08
N GLN A 26 2.75 -43.31 -15.27
CA GLN A 26 3.99 -44.04 -15.00
C GLN A 26 4.63 -43.81 -13.63
N LEU A 27 4.55 -44.90 -12.84
CA LEU A 27 5.49 -45.41 -11.84
C LEU A 27 5.59 -44.58 -10.54
N GLY A 28 5.61 -45.13 -9.33
CA GLY A 28 5.77 -46.49 -8.81
C GLY A 28 6.23 -46.34 -7.36
N TYR A 29 5.71 -47.18 -6.47
CA TYR A 29 6.05 -47.32 -5.03
C TYR A 29 7.54 -47.17 -4.69
N VAL A 30 7.89 -46.51 -3.57
CA VAL A 30 8.88 -46.96 -2.53
C VAL A 30 8.62 -46.21 -1.19
N SER A 31 9.03 -46.88 -0.10
CA SER A 31 8.62 -46.86 1.31
C SER A 31 9.33 -45.86 2.27
N LYS A 32 8.78 -45.81 3.50
CA LYS A 32 9.14 -45.06 4.72
C LYS A 32 10.53 -45.34 5.32
N LYS A 33 11.08 -44.34 6.01
CA LYS A 33 11.77 -44.31 7.35
C LYS A 33 12.49 -42.94 7.47
N LYS A 34 12.90 -42.33 8.59
CA LYS A 34 12.68 -42.29 10.06
C LYS A 34 13.84 -41.41 10.60
N LEU A 35 13.73 -40.88 11.83
CA LEU A 35 14.71 -40.13 12.67
C LEU A 35 14.69 -38.59 12.51
N ASN A 36 14.31 -37.78 13.50
CA ASN A 36 14.71 -37.54 14.92
C ASN A 36 15.91 -36.59 15.12
N GLN A 37 15.59 -35.50 15.84
CA GLN A 37 16.37 -34.76 16.84
C GLN A 37 17.71 -34.13 16.44
N PHE A 38 17.86 -32.82 16.68
CA PHE A 38 18.90 -32.28 17.55
C PHE A 38 18.48 -30.95 18.18
N SER A 39 19.04 -30.71 19.35
CA SER A 39 18.65 -29.82 20.44
C SER A 39 19.43 -28.49 20.47
N SER A 40 18.79 -27.50 21.10
CA SER A 40 19.32 -26.43 21.96
C SER A 40 20.83 -26.12 22.02
N SER A 41 21.16 -24.83 21.96
CA SER A 41 22.00 -24.19 22.99
C SER A 41 21.84 -22.67 23.00
N SER A 42 21.46 -22.16 24.16
CA SER A 42 21.45 -20.76 24.59
C SER A 42 22.87 -20.30 24.96
N PHE A 43 23.21 -19.03 24.72
CA PHE A 43 24.27 -18.33 25.45
C PHE A 43 23.82 -16.91 25.78
N ASP A 44 24.23 -16.46 26.95
CA ASP A 44 23.67 -15.38 27.75
C ASP A 44 24.78 -14.39 28.17
N PHE A 45 24.37 -13.16 28.50
CA PHE A 45 25.11 -12.02 29.11
C PHE A 45 26.36 -11.48 28.38
N GLY A 46 26.65 -10.18 28.32
CA GLY A 46 26.09 -9.01 28.99
C GLY A 46 27.19 -7.94 29.19
N ARG A 47 26.88 -6.71 28.76
CA ARG A 47 27.31 -5.39 29.30
C ARG A 47 28.64 -4.72 28.87
N PRO A 48 28.69 -3.35 28.97
CA PRO A 48 29.34 -2.45 28.01
C PRO A 48 30.42 -1.53 28.61
N LEU A 49 31.10 -0.72 27.78
CA LEU A 49 31.82 0.51 28.14
C LEU A 49 31.89 1.42 26.89
N VAL A 50 31.23 2.58 26.86
CA VAL A 50 31.63 3.94 27.33
C VAL A 50 32.42 4.76 26.28
N SER A 51 31.88 5.96 26.11
CA SER A 51 32.24 7.17 25.35
C SER A 51 33.71 7.55 25.19
N ILE A 52 34.02 8.36 24.16
CA ILE A 52 34.60 9.73 24.23
C ILE A 52 34.64 10.37 22.81
N LEU A 53 34.01 11.54 22.67
CA LEU A 53 34.35 12.68 21.79
C LEU A 53 34.84 13.81 22.74
N PRO A 54 35.44 14.95 22.32
CA PRO A 54 35.40 15.59 20.99
C PRO A 54 36.74 16.26 20.55
N ASN A 55 36.80 16.80 19.33
CA ASN A 55 37.13 18.22 19.05
C ASN A 55 37.47 18.50 17.57
N SER A 56 36.84 19.55 17.05
CA SER A 56 37.19 20.34 15.86
C SER A 56 37.93 21.61 16.31
N PRO A 57 38.81 22.23 15.49
CA PRO A 57 38.39 23.51 14.87
C PRO A 57 38.95 23.81 13.46
N PHE A 58 38.06 24.36 12.62
CA PHE A 58 38.19 25.49 11.68
C PHE A 58 39.49 25.83 10.89
N ALA A 59 39.23 26.05 9.58
CA ALA A 59 39.69 27.14 8.69
C ALA A 59 40.92 26.93 7.78
N LYS A 60 40.70 27.00 6.45
CA LYS A 60 41.06 28.15 5.57
C LYS A 60 40.88 27.80 4.07
N ASN A 61 40.12 28.62 3.35
CA ASN A 61 40.16 28.73 1.89
C ASN A 61 41.33 29.64 1.47
N PRO A 62 41.91 29.40 0.28
CA PRO A 62 42.45 30.47 -0.54
C PRO A 62 41.74 30.59 -1.90
N ILE A 63 41.59 31.86 -2.29
CA ILE A 63 41.18 32.36 -3.60
C ILE A 63 42.35 32.19 -4.58
N ILE A 64 42.11 31.64 -5.77
CA ILE A 64 43.01 31.78 -6.93
C ILE A 64 42.17 32.15 -8.15
N SER A 65 42.57 33.25 -8.78
CA SER A 65 42.10 33.84 -10.04
C SER A 65 42.84 33.29 -11.26
N HIS A 66 42.32 33.63 -12.45
CA HIS A 66 42.81 33.35 -13.82
C HIS A 66 42.39 31.98 -14.38
N SER A 67 42.01 31.79 -15.64
CA SER A 67 42.01 32.61 -16.86
C SER A 67 41.00 31.99 -17.83
N LEU A 68 40.43 32.81 -18.72
CA LEU A 68 39.67 32.36 -19.89
C LEU A 68 40.53 31.49 -20.82
N SER A 69 39.98 30.36 -21.24
CA SER A 69 40.29 29.74 -22.54
C SER A 69 39.03 29.03 -23.04
N GLN A 70 38.52 29.51 -24.17
CA GLN A 70 37.40 28.95 -24.90
C GLN A 70 37.76 27.57 -25.45
N GLN A 71 36.88 26.59 -25.23
CA GLN A 71 36.73 25.45 -26.11
C GLN A 71 35.23 25.17 -26.23
N GLU A 72 34.74 25.31 -27.45
CA GLU A 72 33.42 24.88 -27.88
C GLU A 72 33.38 23.35 -27.80
N ASP A 73 32.51 22.83 -26.94
CA ASP A 73 32.10 21.43 -26.95
C ASP A 73 30.57 21.45 -26.97
N ASP A 74 30.01 21.11 -28.13
CA ASP A 74 28.58 20.91 -28.37
C ASP A 74 28.10 19.66 -27.62
N GLY A 75 28.03 19.78 -26.29
CA GLY A 75 27.31 18.85 -25.44
C GLY A 75 25.95 19.45 -25.11
N GLU A 76 24.88 18.96 -25.74
CA GLU A 76 23.54 19.09 -25.16
C GLU A 76 23.63 18.68 -23.68
N PRO A 77 23.24 19.54 -22.73
CA PRO A 77 23.21 19.13 -21.34
C PRO A 77 22.21 17.96 -21.24
N PRO A 78 22.58 16.81 -20.65
CA PRO A 78 21.59 15.80 -20.35
C PRO A 78 20.57 16.50 -19.46
N SER A 79 19.36 16.65 -19.97
CA SER A 79 18.23 17.12 -19.18
C SER A 79 17.90 16.02 -18.17
N GLU A 80 18.74 15.90 -17.14
CA GLU A 80 18.46 15.11 -15.95
C GLU A 80 17.27 15.78 -15.27
N ARG A 81 16.06 15.46 -15.74
CA ARG A 81 14.88 15.55 -14.91
C ARG A 81 15.12 14.60 -13.75
N SER A 82 15.71 15.14 -12.68
CA SER A 82 15.82 14.47 -11.40
C SER A 82 14.43 13.94 -11.04
N SER A 83 14.33 12.64 -10.84
CA SER A 83 13.07 11.98 -10.51
C SER A 83 12.47 12.60 -9.25
N ALA A 84 11.14 12.69 -9.15
CA ALA A 84 10.47 13.25 -7.97
C ALA A 84 10.80 12.52 -6.66
N VAL A 85 11.35 11.31 -6.75
CA VAL A 85 11.78 10.48 -5.61
C VAL A 85 13.30 10.41 -5.44
N ALA A 86 14.07 11.17 -6.21
CA ALA A 86 15.54 11.18 -6.13
C ALA A 86 15.99 11.61 -4.72
N GLY A 87 16.99 10.92 -4.17
CA GLY A 87 17.41 11.09 -2.78
C GLY A 87 16.47 10.47 -1.73
N GLY A 88 15.30 9.97 -2.14
CA GLY A 88 14.31 9.39 -1.24
C GLY A 88 14.61 7.98 -0.76
N ILE A 89 13.82 7.54 0.22
CA ILE A 89 13.72 6.14 0.65
C ILE A 89 12.35 5.62 0.21
N VAL A 90 12.34 4.60 -0.65
CA VAL A 90 11.10 4.07 -1.23
C VAL A 90 10.61 2.81 -0.50
N ALA A 91 9.43 2.89 0.08
CA ALA A 91 8.65 1.73 0.48
C ALA A 91 8.10 1.04 -0.77
N LEU A 92 8.37 -0.25 -0.94
CA LEU A 92 7.95 -1.03 -2.11
C LEU A 92 6.66 -1.81 -1.83
N GLY A 93 5.65 -1.69 -2.69
CA GLY A 93 4.37 -2.39 -2.52
C GLY A 93 3.29 -1.99 -3.52
N LYS A 94 2.14 -2.67 -3.45
CA LYS A 94 0.95 -2.31 -4.25
C LYS A 94 0.06 -1.27 -3.58
N PHE A 95 0.17 -1.14 -2.25
CA PHE A 95 -0.45 -0.07 -1.46
C PHE A 95 -1.96 0.14 -1.66
N GLU A 96 -2.73 -0.92 -1.96
CA GLU A 96 -4.17 -0.81 -2.26
C GLU A 96 -5.01 -0.32 -1.08
N ALA A 97 -4.80 -0.90 0.12
CA ALA A 97 -5.60 -0.58 1.31
C ALA A 97 -5.06 0.60 2.13
N LEU A 98 -3.79 0.96 1.95
CA LEU A 98 -3.05 1.84 2.87
C LEU A 98 -3.32 1.44 4.35
N HIS A 99 -3.12 0.16 4.68
CA HIS A 99 -3.36 -0.39 6.02
C HIS A 99 -2.16 -0.17 6.96
N ILE A 100 -2.26 -0.60 8.23
CA ILE A 100 -1.19 -0.36 9.22
C ILE A 100 0.18 -0.96 8.83
N GLY A 101 0.20 -2.09 8.11
CA GLY A 101 1.44 -2.62 7.53
C GLY A 101 2.11 -1.71 6.48
N HIS A 102 1.34 -0.96 5.68
CA HIS A 102 1.91 0.01 4.75
C HIS A 102 2.41 1.26 5.48
N ARG A 103 1.69 1.69 6.52
CA ARG A 103 2.13 2.78 7.39
C ARG A 103 3.48 2.44 8.03
N GLU A 104 3.66 1.20 8.48
CA GLU A 104 4.94 0.75 9.05
C GLU A 104 6.09 0.85 8.05
N LEU A 105 5.89 0.46 6.78
CA LEU A 105 6.92 0.66 5.74
C LEU A 105 7.29 2.14 5.57
N ALA A 106 6.29 3.03 5.59
CA ALA A 106 6.51 4.47 5.49
C ALA A 106 7.24 5.05 6.71
N ILE A 107 6.91 4.58 7.93
CA ILE A 107 7.60 4.96 9.16
C ILE A 107 9.08 4.57 9.07
N GLN A 108 9.38 3.36 8.63
CA GLN A 108 10.77 2.91 8.51
C GLN A 108 11.53 3.68 7.44
N ALA A 109 10.90 4.01 6.32
CA ALA A 109 11.49 4.88 5.31
C ALA A 109 11.81 6.28 5.89
N SER A 110 10.90 6.83 6.71
CA SER A 110 11.05 8.17 7.32
C SER A 110 12.18 8.27 8.34
N ARG A 111 12.58 7.15 8.95
CA ARG A 111 13.69 7.10 9.92
C ARG A 111 15.05 7.30 9.26
N VAL A 112 15.13 7.08 7.94
CA VAL A 112 16.39 7.08 7.17
C VAL A 112 16.43 8.25 6.19
N GLY A 113 15.27 8.68 5.66
CA GLY A 113 15.20 9.82 4.74
C GLY A 113 13.77 10.21 4.40
N ILE A 114 13.59 10.94 3.29
CA ILE A 114 12.25 11.37 2.84
C ILE A 114 11.46 10.12 2.38
N PRO A 115 10.31 9.80 3.00
CA PRO A 115 9.58 8.57 2.72
C PRO A 115 8.70 8.70 1.47
N PHE A 116 8.86 7.75 0.56
CA PHE A 116 8.01 7.59 -0.62
C PHE A 116 7.37 6.20 -0.64
N LEU A 117 6.12 6.10 -1.08
CA LEU A 117 5.50 4.84 -1.45
C LEU A 117 5.62 4.66 -2.96
N LEU A 118 6.37 3.65 -3.40
CA LEU A 118 6.48 3.31 -4.82
C LEU A 118 5.41 2.28 -5.18
N SER A 119 4.33 2.74 -5.81
CA SER A 119 3.15 1.94 -6.16
C SER A 119 3.18 1.51 -7.62
N PHE A 120 2.64 0.33 -7.91
CA PHE A 120 2.49 -0.17 -9.29
C PHE A 120 1.04 -0.06 -9.76
N VAL A 121 0.81 0.71 -10.82
CA VAL A 121 -0.51 0.91 -11.43
C VAL A 121 -0.65 0.14 -12.74
N GLY A 122 -1.87 -0.10 -13.21
CA GLY A 122 -2.12 -0.82 -14.47
C GLY A 122 -1.91 -2.34 -14.40
N MET A 123 -1.73 -2.89 -13.19
CA MET A 123 -1.40 -4.31 -13.00
C MET A 123 -2.53 -5.25 -13.41
N ALA A 124 -3.78 -4.88 -13.12
CA ALA A 124 -4.93 -5.73 -13.42
C ALA A 124 -5.14 -5.87 -14.93
N GLU A 125 -5.06 -4.75 -15.65
CA GLU A 125 -5.18 -4.65 -17.10
C GLU A 125 -4.07 -5.46 -17.79
N VAL A 126 -2.83 -5.26 -17.34
CA VAL A 126 -1.66 -5.96 -17.88
C VAL A 126 -1.71 -7.47 -17.61
N LEU A 127 -2.35 -7.92 -16.53
CA LEU A 127 -2.48 -9.34 -16.17
C LEU A 127 -3.81 -9.98 -16.59
N GLY A 128 -4.74 -9.22 -17.19
CA GLY A 128 -6.07 -9.70 -17.53
C GLY A 128 -6.92 -10.07 -16.32
N TRP A 129 -6.69 -9.42 -15.17
CA TRP A 129 -7.51 -9.62 -13.98
C TRP A 129 -8.85 -8.90 -14.11
N GLU A 130 -9.89 -9.49 -13.53
CA GLU A 130 -11.18 -8.81 -13.40
C GLU A 130 -11.03 -7.51 -12.61
N PHE A 131 -11.78 -6.50 -13.06
CA PHE A 131 -11.84 -5.23 -12.36
C PHE A 131 -12.33 -5.43 -10.92
N ARG A 132 -11.61 -4.83 -9.97
CA ARG A 132 -11.99 -4.80 -8.56
C ARG A 132 -11.94 -3.36 -8.09
N ALA A 133 -13.03 -2.91 -7.47
CA ALA A 133 -13.06 -1.60 -6.84
C ALA A 133 -11.85 -1.43 -5.90
N PRO A 134 -11.14 -0.29 -5.93
CA PRO A 134 -10.02 -0.05 -5.03
C PRO A 134 -10.53 0.04 -3.59
N ILE A 135 -9.73 -0.32 -2.59
CA ILE A 135 -10.15 -0.19 -1.18
C ILE A 135 -10.21 1.28 -0.77
N VAL A 136 -9.30 2.08 -1.32
CA VAL A 136 -9.19 3.53 -1.08
C VAL A 136 -9.40 4.26 -2.40
N ALA A 137 -10.33 5.20 -2.44
CA ALA A 137 -10.57 6.04 -3.62
C ALA A 137 -9.34 6.89 -3.92
N LYS A 138 -9.02 7.10 -5.21
CA LYS A 138 -7.83 7.88 -5.63
C LYS A 138 -7.80 9.28 -5.02
N CYS A 139 -8.95 9.95 -4.94
CA CYS A 139 -9.08 11.29 -4.33
C CYS A 139 -8.77 11.31 -2.82
N ASP A 140 -8.95 10.19 -2.12
CA ASP A 140 -8.80 10.11 -0.66
C ASP A 140 -7.39 9.68 -0.20
N ARG A 141 -6.56 9.18 -1.12
CA ARG A 141 -5.22 8.67 -0.79
C ARG A 141 -4.34 9.72 -0.12
N LYS A 142 -4.34 10.97 -0.63
CA LYS A 142 -3.54 12.07 -0.07
C LYS A 142 -3.88 12.34 1.40
N ARG A 143 -5.17 12.38 1.75
CA ARG A 143 -5.62 12.56 3.14
C ARG A 143 -5.06 11.46 4.05
N ILE A 144 -5.12 10.20 3.60
CA ILE A 144 -4.61 9.07 4.39
C ILE A 144 -3.09 9.19 4.58
N LEU A 145 -2.34 9.54 3.53
CA LEU A 145 -0.89 9.74 3.66
C LEU A 145 -0.55 10.92 4.57
N SER A 146 -1.29 12.03 4.50
CA SER A 146 -1.14 13.16 5.42
C SER A 146 -1.38 12.75 6.87
N SER A 147 -2.34 11.85 7.13
CA SER A 147 -2.58 11.31 8.48
C SER A 147 -1.40 10.51 9.05
N TRP A 148 -0.44 10.12 8.20
CA TRP A 148 0.76 9.40 8.63
C TRP A 148 1.92 10.33 9.01
N ALA A 149 1.85 11.63 8.68
CA ALA A 149 2.93 12.56 8.98
C ALA A 149 3.37 12.56 10.46
N PRO A 150 2.48 12.52 11.47
CA PRO A 150 2.90 12.45 12.88
C PRO A 150 3.72 11.21 13.24
N TYR A 151 3.53 10.11 12.50
CA TYR A 151 4.30 8.87 12.69
C TYR A 151 5.63 8.87 11.93
N CYS A 152 5.75 9.76 10.93
CA CYS A 152 6.89 9.87 10.02
C CYS A 152 7.73 11.13 10.28
N GLY A 153 7.86 11.53 11.56
CA GLY A 153 8.65 12.71 11.94
C GLY A 153 8.09 14.03 11.40
N ASN A 154 6.77 14.14 11.28
CA ASN A 154 6.04 15.27 10.68
C ASN A 154 6.30 15.48 9.18
N VAL A 155 6.83 14.46 8.49
CA VAL A 155 6.94 14.45 7.02
C VAL A 155 5.80 13.62 6.44
N THR A 156 4.97 14.22 5.60
CA THR A 156 3.94 13.50 4.86
C THR A 156 4.57 12.58 3.81
N PRO A 157 4.39 11.24 3.91
CA PRO A 157 4.81 10.34 2.86
C PRO A 157 4.09 10.67 1.56
N THR A 158 4.78 10.57 0.43
CA THR A 158 4.18 10.80 -0.89
C THR A 158 4.19 9.52 -1.70
N GLU A 159 3.19 9.37 -2.56
CA GLU A 159 3.08 8.21 -3.44
C GLU A 159 3.61 8.54 -4.83
N PHE A 160 4.43 7.63 -5.36
CA PHE A 160 4.96 7.67 -6.70
C PHE A 160 4.49 6.44 -7.47
N GLU A 161 3.64 6.65 -8.47
CA GLU A 161 3.05 5.60 -9.29
C GLU A 161 3.98 5.25 -10.46
N VAL A 162 4.30 3.96 -10.59
CA VAL A 162 5.01 3.39 -11.74
C VAL A 162 4.04 2.49 -12.50
N ASP A 163 3.95 2.69 -13.82
CA ASP A 163 3.19 1.81 -14.69
C ASP A 163 3.81 0.39 -14.69
N PHE A 164 3.01 -0.60 -14.30
CA PHE A 164 3.45 -1.99 -14.18
C PHE A 164 3.97 -2.53 -15.52
N SER A 165 3.43 -2.10 -16.66
CA SER A 165 3.90 -2.53 -17.98
C SER A 165 5.38 -2.21 -18.21
N LYS A 166 5.88 -1.11 -17.64
CA LYS A 166 7.27 -0.65 -17.77
C LYS A 166 8.26 -1.41 -16.90
N VAL A 167 7.77 -2.19 -15.93
CA VAL A 167 8.62 -2.91 -14.95
C VAL A 167 8.40 -4.41 -14.94
N ARG A 168 7.28 -4.90 -15.51
CA ARG A 168 6.88 -6.32 -15.46
C ARG A 168 7.94 -7.28 -16.00
N SER A 169 8.64 -6.90 -17.06
CA SER A 169 9.66 -7.74 -17.74
C SER A 169 11.06 -7.60 -17.17
N LEU A 170 11.27 -6.71 -16.19
CA LEU A 170 12.60 -6.47 -15.63
C LEU A 170 13.03 -7.64 -14.75
N THR A 171 14.24 -8.14 -14.95
CA THR A 171 14.90 -9.03 -13.98
C THR A 171 15.06 -8.31 -12.63
N PRO A 172 15.27 -9.04 -11.51
CA PRO A 172 15.59 -8.43 -10.21
C PRO A 172 16.71 -7.39 -10.32
N ARG A 173 17.80 -7.73 -11.01
CA ARG A 173 18.92 -6.81 -11.26
C ARG A 173 18.49 -5.53 -11.98
N GLN A 174 17.76 -5.65 -13.09
CA GLN A 174 17.30 -4.49 -13.86
C GLN A 174 16.31 -3.61 -13.09
N PHE A 175 15.48 -4.23 -12.25
CA PHE A 175 14.56 -3.49 -11.39
C PHE A 175 15.31 -2.63 -10.38
N VAL A 176 16.30 -3.21 -9.67
CA VAL A 176 17.13 -2.47 -8.71
C VAL A 176 18.00 -1.41 -9.40
N GLU A 177 18.54 -1.73 -10.58
CA GLU A 177 19.26 -0.76 -11.41
C GLU A 177 18.39 0.43 -11.78
N LYS A 178 17.13 0.19 -12.14
CA LYS A 178 16.17 1.26 -12.44
C LYS A 178 15.88 2.14 -11.22
N LEU A 179 15.73 1.54 -10.04
CA LEU A 179 15.55 2.29 -8.79
C LEU A 179 16.75 3.21 -8.51
N SER A 180 17.96 2.65 -8.56
CA SER A 180 19.20 3.39 -8.28
C SER A 180 19.50 4.45 -9.34
N LYS A 181 19.60 4.04 -10.61
CA LYS A 181 20.11 4.91 -11.69
C LYS A 181 19.05 5.81 -12.32
N ASN A 182 17.83 5.30 -12.55
CA ASN A 182 16.80 6.07 -13.25
C ASN A 182 15.94 6.90 -12.29
N LEU A 183 15.68 6.37 -11.09
CA LEU A 183 14.89 7.08 -10.09
C LEU A 183 15.75 7.79 -9.04
N GLY A 184 17.05 7.49 -8.96
CA GLY A 184 17.97 8.16 -8.04
C GLY A 184 17.66 7.91 -6.56
N VAL A 185 17.00 6.79 -6.22
CA VAL A 185 16.61 6.52 -4.82
C VAL A 185 17.84 6.09 -4.02
N ARG A 186 17.91 6.49 -2.74
CA ARG A 186 19.04 6.14 -1.85
C ARG A 186 18.83 4.85 -1.09
N GLY A 187 17.58 4.42 -0.94
CA GLY A 187 17.29 3.17 -0.26
C GLY A 187 15.87 2.69 -0.47
N VAL A 188 15.65 1.45 -0.06
CA VAL A 188 14.38 0.74 -0.19
C VAL A 188 13.94 0.17 1.15
N VAL A 189 12.64 0.15 1.39
CA VAL A 189 12.01 -0.57 2.50
C VAL A 189 11.02 -1.58 1.93
N ALA A 190 11.10 -2.83 2.39
CA ALA A 190 10.19 -3.88 1.95
C ALA A 190 9.83 -4.82 3.11
N GLY A 191 8.69 -5.51 2.97
CA GLY A 191 8.34 -6.59 3.90
C GLY A 191 9.15 -7.86 3.63
N LYS A 192 9.33 -8.70 4.66
CA LYS A 192 10.05 -9.99 4.56
C LYS A 192 9.55 -10.92 3.46
N ASN A 193 8.26 -10.85 3.13
CA ASN A 193 7.62 -11.65 2.08
C ASN A 193 7.59 -10.95 0.71
N TYR A 194 8.32 -9.85 0.53
CA TYR A 194 8.34 -9.11 -0.72
C TYR A 194 8.98 -9.91 -1.85
N ARG A 195 8.36 -9.83 -3.03
CA ARG A 195 8.82 -10.47 -4.27
C ARG A 195 8.82 -9.45 -5.39
N PHE A 196 9.81 -9.56 -6.27
CA PHE A 196 10.00 -8.60 -7.36
C PHE A 196 10.73 -9.20 -8.55
N GLY A 197 10.85 -8.40 -9.61
CA GLY A 197 11.40 -8.84 -10.88
C GLY A 197 10.45 -9.75 -11.66
N TYR A 198 10.87 -10.12 -12.86
CA TYR A 198 10.09 -10.92 -13.79
C TYR A 198 9.66 -12.23 -13.13
N ARG A 199 8.35 -12.47 -13.11
CA ARG A 199 7.70 -13.62 -12.45
C ARG A 199 8.09 -13.79 -10.98
N ALA A 200 8.36 -12.69 -10.25
CA ALA A 200 8.74 -12.73 -8.82
C ALA A 200 9.92 -13.66 -8.52
N SER A 201 10.85 -13.68 -9.47
CA SER A 201 12.11 -14.41 -9.35
C SER A 201 12.95 -13.91 -8.17
N GLY A 202 12.85 -12.62 -7.83
CA GLY A 202 13.58 -12.03 -6.72
C GLY A 202 12.81 -12.01 -5.40
N ASP A 203 13.57 -12.10 -4.31
CA ASP A 203 13.08 -12.09 -2.94
C ASP A 203 13.78 -11.03 -2.07
N ALA A 204 13.35 -10.88 -0.82
CA ALA A 204 13.91 -9.89 0.10
C ALA A 204 15.44 -10.01 0.28
N SER A 205 16.01 -11.22 0.24
CA SER A 205 17.46 -11.42 0.37
C SER A 205 18.19 -10.95 -0.89
N GLU A 206 17.64 -11.27 -2.06
CA GLU A 206 18.19 -10.77 -3.33
C GLU A 206 18.06 -9.25 -3.45
N LEU A 207 16.98 -8.65 -2.93
CA LEU A 207 16.81 -7.20 -2.89
C LEU A 207 17.93 -6.52 -2.09
N VAL A 208 18.28 -7.07 -0.91
CA VAL A 208 19.39 -6.55 -0.09
C VAL A 208 20.70 -6.63 -0.86
N ASN A 209 21.04 -7.81 -1.38
CA ASN A 209 22.30 -8.04 -2.10
C ASN A 209 22.44 -7.15 -3.34
N LEU A 210 21.36 -6.95 -4.09
CA LEU A 210 21.38 -6.09 -5.26
C LEU A 210 21.43 -4.62 -4.87
N SER A 211 20.69 -4.19 -3.85
CA SER A 211 20.69 -2.78 -3.42
C SER A 211 22.10 -2.33 -3.02
N GLU A 212 22.82 -3.15 -2.26
CA GLU A 212 24.22 -2.90 -1.87
C GLU A 212 25.13 -2.71 -3.10
N LYS A 213 25.02 -3.60 -4.10
CA LYS A 213 25.80 -3.51 -5.36
C LYS A 213 25.52 -2.24 -6.16
N TYR A 214 24.33 -1.66 -6.01
CA TYR A 214 23.90 -0.43 -6.68
C TYR A 214 23.99 0.80 -5.77
N GLY A 215 24.68 0.71 -4.63
CA GLY A 215 24.93 1.84 -3.72
C GLY A 215 23.68 2.32 -2.97
N MET A 216 22.69 1.45 -2.80
CA MET A 216 21.45 1.73 -2.06
C MET A 216 21.38 0.93 -0.76
N GLU A 217 20.73 1.50 0.24
CA GLU A 217 20.40 0.80 1.48
C GLU A 217 19.11 -0.01 1.33
N ALA A 218 19.01 -1.16 1.99
CA ALA A 218 17.81 -1.99 1.97
C ALA A 218 17.39 -2.41 3.38
N TYR A 219 16.12 -2.11 3.70
CA TYR A 219 15.52 -2.38 5.01
C TYR A 219 14.38 -3.38 4.87
N ILE A 220 14.57 -4.57 5.43
CA ILE A 220 13.55 -5.63 5.42
C ILE A 220 12.85 -5.68 6.78
N ILE A 221 11.54 -5.49 6.79
CA ILE A 221 10.74 -5.51 8.03
C ILE A 221 9.82 -6.72 8.12
N ASN A 222 9.51 -7.10 9.36
CA ASN A 222 8.49 -8.11 9.62
C ASN A 222 7.09 -7.58 9.31
N SER A 223 6.20 -8.49 8.97
CA SER A 223 4.79 -8.17 8.77
C SER A 223 4.15 -7.65 10.06
N VAL A 224 3.27 -6.66 9.94
CA VAL A 224 2.41 -6.23 11.05
C VAL A 224 1.30 -7.25 11.23
N MET A 225 1.07 -7.68 12.47
CA MET A 225 0.02 -8.63 12.83
C MET A 225 -1.20 -7.90 13.38
N ASP A 226 -2.39 -8.44 13.15
CA ASP A 226 -3.62 -7.98 13.78
C ASP A 226 -3.64 -8.37 15.27
N LYS A 227 -4.56 -7.74 16.01
CA LYS A 227 -4.63 -7.86 17.47
C LYS A 227 -5.06 -9.25 17.92
N GLU A 228 -5.95 -9.88 17.17
CA GLU A 228 -6.51 -11.19 17.51
C GLU A 228 -5.58 -12.34 17.09
N GLN A 229 -4.54 -12.07 16.29
CA GLN A 229 -3.76 -13.09 15.58
C GLN A 229 -4.68 -14.13 14.93
N ASP A 230 -5.81 -13.65 14.41
CA ASP A 230 -6.95 -14.51 14.16
C ASP A 230 -6.64 -15.40 12.95
N SER A 231 -6.47 -16.68 13.25
CA SER A 231 -6.21 -17.74 12.29
C SER A 231 -7.47 -18.11 11.49
N ARG A 232 -8.66 -17.58 11.82
CA ARG A 232 -9.93 -17.86 11.11
C ARG A 232 -9.99 -17.26 9.70
N VAL A 233 -9.21 -16.22 9.40
CA VAL A 233 -9.08 -15.70 8.03
C VAL A 233 -7.84 -16.30 7.39
N ILE A 234 -7.93 -17.60 7.07
CA ILE A 234 -7.06 -18.23 6.07
C ILE A 234 -7.63 -17.81 4.72
N GLY A 235 -6.98 -16.86 4.04
CA GLY A 235 -7.22 -16.71 2.61
C GLY A 235 -7.00 -18.09 1.97
N PRO A 236 -7.87 -18.56 1.05
CA PRO A 236 -7.80 -19.93 0.52
C PRO A 236 -6.44 -20.27 -0.11
N ASP A 237 -5.63 -19.25 -0.40
CA ASP A 237 -4.39 -19.35 -1.13
C ASP A 237 -3.13 -19.30 -0.22
N ASN A 238 -3.23 -19.06 1.10
CA ASN A 238 -2.04 -19.09 1.96
C ASN A 238 -2.29 -19.41 3.46
N PRO A 239 -2.19 -20.68 3.89
CA PRO A 239 -2.35 -21.10 5.29
C PRO A 239 -1.27 -20.59 6.26
N LYS A 240 -0.36 -19.70 5.83
CA LYS A 240 0.73 -19.13 6.64
C LYS A 240 0.50 -17.67 7.07
N GLU A 241 -0.56 -17.00 6.58
CA GLU A 241 -0.89 -15.62 6.97
C GLU A 241 -1.77 -15.55 8.23
N HIS A 242 -1.41 -16.28 9.30
CA HIS A 242 -2.15 -16.22 10.56
C HIS A 242 -2.01 -14.85 11.21
N GLY A 243 -2.97 -13.96 10.97
CA GLY A 243 -3.04 -12.63 11.57
C GLY A 243 -2.24 -11.55 10.85
N GLN A 244 -1.50 -11.83 9.75
CA GLN A 244 -0.78 -10.77 9.04
C GLN A 244 -1.77 -9.76 8.43
N VAL A 245 -1.61 -8.47 8.72
CA VAL A 245 -2.42 -7.41 8.08
C VAL A 245 -2.12 -7.34 6.59
N SER A 246 -3.17 -7.46 5.77
CA SER A 246 -3.07 -7.41 4.31
C SER A 246 -4.32 -6.81 3.66
N SER A 247 -4.20 -6.31 2.42
CA SER A 247 -5.34 -5.84 1.64
C SER A 247 -6.42 -6.91 1.45
N THR A 248 -6.05 -8.19 1.42
CA THR A 248 -6.97 -9.33 1.35
C THR A 248 -7.89 -9.37 2.56
N ARG A 249 -7.31 -9.25 3.76
CA ARG A 249 -8.08 -9.26 5.00
C ARG A 249 -8.98 -8.04 5.10
N VAL A 250 -8.52 -6.88 4.64
CA VAL A 250 -9.38 -5.68 4.56
C VAL A 250 -10.58 -5.92 3.63
N ARG A 251 -10.37 -6.49 2.43
CA ARG A 251 -11.47 -6.84 1.51
C ARG A 251 -12.42 -7.87 2.13
N TYR A 252 -11.87 -8.88 2.82
CA TYR A 252 -12.65 -9.89 3.51
C TYR A 252 -13.53 -9.27 4.61
N ALA A 253 -12.97 -8.40 5.45
CA ALA A 253 -13.68 -7.73 6.53
C ALA A 253 -14.79 -6.80 5.98
N LEU A 254 -14.49 -6.01 4.93
CA LEU A 254 -15.50 -5.20 4.21
C LEU A 254 -16.62 -6.07 3.63
N GLY A 255 -16.28 -7.20 3.00
CA GLY A 255 -17.25 -8.15 2.46
C GLY A 255 -18.14 -8.81 3.51
N ARG A 256 -17.78 -8.74 4.79
CA ARG A 256 -18.60 -9.16 5.93
C ARG A 256 -19.35 -8.02 6.61
N GLY A 257 -19.03 -6.77 6.29
CA GLY A 257 -19.53 -5.59 7.01
C GLY A 257 -18.93 -5.44 8.41
N ASP A 258 -17.80 -6.08 8.71
CA ASP A 258 -17.14 -6.01 10.02
C ASP A 258 -16.29 -4.74 10.12
N MET A 259 -16.95 -3.61 10.34
CA MET A 259 -16.31 -2.28 10.32
C MET A 259 -15.33 -2.06 11.47
N LYS A 260 -15.54 -2.77 12.59
CA LYS A 260 -14.58 -2.82 13.69
C LYS A 260 -13.26 -3.39 13.22
N TYR A 261 -13.31 -4.59 12.64
CA TYR A 261 -12.10 -5.27 12.18
C TYR A 261 -11.45 -4.55 11.00
N VAL A 262 -12.24 -3.97 10.08
CA VAL A 262 -11.72 -3.08 9.04
C VAL A 262 -10.91 -1.93 9.66
N SER A 263 -11.46 -1.25 10.66
CA SER A 263 -10.81 -0.10 11.30
C SER A 263 -9.52 -0.49 12.01
N GLU A 264 -9.46 -1.69 12.61
CA GLU A 264 -8.25 -2.23 13.23
C GLU A 264 -7.15 -2.51 12.21
N LEU A 265 -7.49 -3.17 11.10
CA LEU A 265 -6.53 -3.47 10.02
C LEU A 265 -6.03 -2.19 9.34
N LEU A 266 -6.92 -1.21 9.13
CA LEU A 266 -6.59 0.06 8.50
C LEU A 266 -5.85 1.02 9.44
N GLY A 267 -6.08 0.90 10.75
CA GLY A 267 -5.63 1.86 11.77
C GLY A 267 -6.28 3.23 11.64
N ARG A 268 -7.48 3.27 11.04
CA ARG A 268 -8.37 4.43 10.81
C ARG A 268 -9.75 3.91 10.39
N GLN A 269 -10.77 4.76 10.44
CA GLN A 269 -12.07 4.47 9.84
C GLN A 269 -11.97 4.27 8.32
N HIS A 270 -12.80 3.37 7.79
CA HIS A 270 -12.95 3.24 6.35
C HIS A 270 -13.81 4.39 5.83
N ARG A 271 -13.27 5.15 4.87
CA ARG A 271 -14.01 6.21 4.19
C ARG A 271 -14.50 5.72 2.84
N LEU A 272 -15.81 5.76 2.63
CA LEU A 272 -16.43 5.56 1.34
C LEU A 272 -16.58 6.92 0.64
N MET A 273 -16.12 7.02 -0.59
CA MET A 273 -16.22 8.23 -1.40
C MET A 273 -17.27 8.05 -2.48
N LEU A 274 -18.17 9.02 -2.58
CA LEU A 274 -19.21 9.10 -3.61
C LEU A 274 -18.90 10.30 -4.50
N MET A 275 -18.94 10.12 -5.81
CA MET A 275 -18.85 11.20 -6.79
C MET A 275 -20.14 11.29 -7.58
N MET A 276 -20.75 12.48 -7.57
CA MET A 276 -21.95 12.76 -8.34
C MET A 276 -21.55 13.22 -9.74
N ASN A 277 -22.29 12.74 -10.73
CA ASN A 277 -22.12 13.10 -12.14
C ASN A 277 -23.31 13.97 -12.56
N ASP A 278 -23.22 14.73 -13.66
CA ASP A 278 -24.30 15.64 -14.11
C ASP A 278 -25.69 14.99 -14.25
N LYS A 279 -25.75 13.66 -14.42
CA LYS A 279 -26.97 12.86 -14.58
C LYS A 279 -27.50 12.25 -13.28
N GLU A 280 -26.71 12.23 -12.21
CA GLU A 280 -27.02 11.56 -10.95
C GLU A 280 -26.96 12.61 -9.83
N ARG A 281 -28.12 12.90 -9.23
CA ARG A 281 -28.23 13.79 -8.07
C ARG A 281 -28.71 13.02 -6.86
N PHE A 282 -28.35 13.51 -5.69
CA PHE A 282 -28.92 13.03 -4.44
C PHE A 282 -30.44 13.15 -4.45
N ALA A 283 -31.14 12.02 -4.33
CA ALA A 283 -32.58 12.01 -4.10
C ALA A 283 -32.82 12.23 -2.60
N ARG A 284 -33.59 13.26 -2.27
CA ARG A 284 -33.93 13.58 -0.88
C ARG A 284 -35.39 13.28 -0.60
N VAL A 285 -35.63 12.60 0.51
CA VAL A 285 -36.95 12.48 1.14
C VAL A 285 -36.77 12.77 2.63
N ASN A 286 -37.39 13.86 3.12
CA ASN A 286 -37.26 14.33 4.51
C ASN A 286 -35.80 14.55 4.94
N ASN A 287 -35.32 13.74 5.87
CA ASN A 287 -33.99 13.73 6.48
C ASN A 287 -33.08 12.63 5.88
N ARG A 288 -33.51 11.99 4.79
CA ARG A 288 -32.79 10.93 4.10
C ARG A 288 -32.34 11.39 2.72
N ILE A 289 -31.05 11.19 2.46
CA ILE A 289 -30.40 11.37 1.17
C ILE A 289 -30.08 10.01 0.58
N SER A 290 -30.27 9.84 -0.73
CA SER A 290 -30.00 8.59 -1.45
C SER A 290 -29.15 8.86 -2.68
N ALA A 291 -28.17 7.99 -2.93
CA ALA A 291 -27.36 7.97 -4.14
C ALA A 291 -27.27 6.56 -4.70
N SER A 292 -27.12 6.47 -6.03
CA SER A 292 -26.89 5.19 -6.69
C SER A 292 -25.53 4.62 -6.30
N ASN A 293 -25.43 3.29 -6.24
CA ASN A 293 -24.15 2.60 -6.04
C ASN A 293 -23.15 2.86 -7.17
N SER A 294 -23.60 3.32 -8.35
CA SER A 294 -22.73 3.78 -9.45
C SER A 294 -21.86 4.99 -9.07
N CYS A 295 -22.28 5.78 -8.08
CA CYS A 295 -21.53 6.94 -7.62
C CYS A 295 -20.34 6.56 -6.72
N ILE A 296 -20.25 5.31 -6.26
CA ILE A 296 -19.25 4.86 -5.29
C ILE A 296 -17.88 4.67 -5.98
N LEU A 297 -16.84 5.30 -5.42
CA LEU A 297 -15.48 5.30 -5.99
C LEU A 297 -14.54 4.21 -5.43
N ASN A 298 -14.90 3.59 -4.31
CA ASN A 298 -14.08 2.58 -3.65
C ASN A 298 -14.92 1.47 -3.01
N LEU A 299 -14.27 0.41 -2.54
CA LEU A 299 -14.93 -0.81 -2.09
C LEU A 299 -15.86 -0.52 -0.91
N SER A 300 -17.17 -0.53 -1.20
CA SER A 300 -18.22 -0.43 -0.19
C SER A 300 -18.21 -1.63 0.75
N PRO A 301 -18.55 -1.47 2.04
CA PRO A 301 -18.84 -2.60 2.90
C PRO A 301 -20.11 -3.33 2.42
N LYS A 302 -20.36 -4.51 2.97
CA LYS A 302 -21.50 -5.35 2.60
C LYS A 302 -22.83 -4.59 2.71
N VAL A 303 -23.81 -4.94 1.88
CA VAL A 303 -25.22 -4.55 2.07
C VAL A 303 -25.64 -4.75 3.53
N GLY A 304 -26.22 -3.72 4.14
CA GLY A 304 -26.52 -3.68 5.56
C GLY A 304 -26.82 -2.28 6.09
N LEU A 305 -27.11 -2.25 7.39
CA LEU A 305 -27.35 -1.04 8.19
C LEU A 305 -26.12 -0.74 9.05
N TYR A 306 -25.68 0.51 9.09
CA TYR A 306 -24.51 0.98 9.82
C TYR A 306 -24.86 2.24 10.60
N GLU A 307 -24.84 2.14 11.93
CA GLU A 307 -25.32 3.20 12.85
C GLU A 307 -24.24 4.21 13.23
N ASN A 308 -22.97 3.78 13.25
CA ASN A 308 -21.83 4.61 13.68
C ASN A 308 -21.15 5.28 12.49
N CYS A 309 -21.90 5.98 11.64
CA CYS A 309 -21.35 6.63 10.46
C CYS A 309 -21.29 8.15 10.61
N SER A 310 -20.44 8.80 9.82
CA SER A 310 -20.40 10.25 9.73
C SER A 310 -20.17 10.71 8.30
N VAL A 311 -21.01 11.63 7.84
CA VAL A 311 -20.81 12.34 6.58
C VAL A 311 -19.77 13.43 6.81
N VAL A 312 -18.83 13.53 5.87
CA VAL A 312 -17.76 14.52 5.89
C VAL A 312 -18.06 15.59 4.85
N ILE A 313 -18.28 16.82 5.33
CA ILE A 313 -18.58 17.99 4.48
C ILE A 313 -17.42 18.97 4.62
N GLY A 314 -16.63 19.14 3.56
CA GLY A 314 -15.37 19.90 3.62
C GLY A 314 -14.30 19.16 4.43
N ASP A 315 -13.42 19.90 5.10
CA ASP A 315 -12.24 19.31 5.78
C ASP A 315 -12.49 18.93 7.26
N GLU A 316 -13.48 19.51 7.94
CA GLU A 316 -13.64 19.35 9.40
C GLU A 316 -15.07 19.15 9.92
N ASN A 317 -16.10 19.21 9.06
CA ASN A 317 -17.48 19.00 9.53
C ASN A 317 -17.89 17.53 9.40
N PHE A 318 -18.02 16.87 10.55
CA PHE A 318 -18.51 15.50 10.67
C PHE A 318 -19.94 15.53 11.17
N VAL A 319 -20.88 15.05 10.35
CA VAL A 319 -22.28 14.94 10.74
C VAL A 319 -22.62 13.47 10.93
N PRO A 320 -22.98 13.04 12.16
CA PRO A 320 -23.43 11.68 12.41
C PRO A 320 -24.58 11.29 11.50
N CYS A 321 -24.55 10.07 10.99
CA CYS A 321 -25.61 9.55 10.14
C CYS A 321 -25.79 8.04 10.31
N LEU A 322 -27.00 7.59 10.02
CA LEU A 322 -27.33 6.19 9.80
C LEU A 322 -27.16 5.88 8.30
N VAL A 323 -26.40 4.84 7.98
CA VAL A 323 -26.14 4.45 6.59
C VAL A 323 -26.82 3.11 6.30
N THR A 324 -27.67 3.08 5.29
CA THR A 324 -28.19 1.83 4.72
C THR A 324 -27.62 1.64 3.32
N ILE A 325 -26.93 0.53 3.08
CA ILE A 325 -26.48 0.13 1.75
C ILE A 325 -27.34 -1.02 1.29
N ASP A 326 -28.03 -0.84 0.16
CA ASP A 326 -28.73 -1.91 -0.54
C ASP A 326 -28.02 -2.27 -1.86
N THR A 327 -28.64 -3.14 -2.66
CA THR A 327 -28.04 -3.64 -3.91
C THR A 327 -27.89 -2.57 -4.99
N THR A 328 -28.63 -1.48 -4.90
CA THR A 328 -28.75 -0.43 -5.92
C THR A 328 -28.34 0.95 -5.42
N HIS A 329 -28.54 1.23 -4.13
CA HIS A 329 -28.38 2.55 -3.55
C HIS A 329 -27.69 2.50 -2.19
N ILE A 330 -27.11 3.65 -1.85
CA ILE A 330 -26.71 4.01 -0.50
C ILE A 330 -27.60 5.13 0.00
N HIS A 331 -28.04 5.00 1.24
CA HIS A 331 -28.94 5.93 1.90
C HIS A 331 -28.29 6.45 3.17
N LEU A 332 -28.34 7.77 3.35
CA LEU A 332 -27.82 8.50 4.50
C LEU A 332 -28.99 9.15 5.19
N GLU A 333 -29.25 8.77 6.44
CA GLU A 333 -30.27 9.38 7.28
C GLU A 333 -29.56 10.17 8.39
N MET A 334 -29.90 11.44 8.51
CA MET A 334 -29.31 12.37 9.47
C MET A 334 -30.42 12.96 10.34
N ASP A 335 -30.11 13.32 11.58
CA ASP A 335 -31.08 14.00 12.45
C ASP A 335 -31.30 15.45 12.00
N ASP A 336 -30.25 16.08 11.48
CA ASP A 336 -30.30 17.46 11.02
C ASP A 336 -30.73 17.58 9.55
N VAL A 337 -31.92 18.14 9.38
CA VAL A 337 -32.56 18.42 8.08
C VAL A 337 -31.81 19.52 7.33
N GLU A 338 -31.14 20.46 8.02
CA GLU A 338 -30.38 21.55 7.39
C GLU A 338 -29.10 21.02 6.74
N THR A 339 -28.38 20.11 7.39
CA THR A 339 -27.25 19.40 6.79
C THR A 339 -27.67 18.68 5.51
N CYS A 340 -28.84 18.04 5.51
CA CYS A 340 -29.38 17.43 4.30
C CYS A 340 -29.63 18.46 3.18
N ILE A 341 -30.04 19.69 3.53
CA ILE A 341 -30.21 20.78 2.55
C ILE A 341 -28.84 21.15 2.00
N LEU A 342 -27.86 21.38 2.87
CA LEU A 342 -26.51 21.79 2.46
C LEU A 342 -25.87 20.81 1.48
N ILE A 343 -25.94 19.51 1.75
CA ILE A 343 -25.38 18.48 0.85
C ILE A 343 -26.03 18.52 -0.54
N VAL A 344 -27.37 18.66 -0.59
CA VAL A 344 -28.12 18.65 -1.85
C VAL A 344 -28.03 19.99 -2.59
N SER A 345 -27.92 21.10 -1.86
CA SER A 345 -27.96 22.46 -2.41
C SER A 345 -26.60 23.01 -2.83
N GLN A 346 -25.49 22.51 -2.28
CA GLN A 346 -24.13 22.98 -2.63
C GLN A 346 -23.58 22.33 -3.91
N ASP A 347 -24.37 21.55 -4.65
CA ASP A 347 -23.88 20.71 -5.77
C ASP A 347 -22.60 19.95 -5.38
N VAL A 348 -22.60 19.37 -4.17
CA VAL A 348 -21.45 18.62 -3.65
C VAL A 348 -21.16 17.46 -4.60
N SER A 349 -20.13 17.64 -5.43
CA SER A 349 -19.73 16.65 -6.43
C SER A 349 -19.00 15.46 -5.82
N LEU A 350 -18.48 15.61 -4.60
CA LEU A 350 -17.73 14.59 -3.88
C LEU A 350 -18.12 14.55 -2.40
N LEU A 351 -18.62 13.40 -1.95
CA LEU A 351 -19.06 13.18 -0.57
C LEU A 351 -18.24 12.05 0.07
N GLY A 352 -17.73 12.28 1.28
CA GLY A 352 -17.06 11.25 2.09
C GLY A 352 -17.96 10.75 3.21
N ILE A 353 -17.95 9.44 3.45
CA ILE A 353 -18.68 8.80 4.55
C ILE A 353 -17.70 7.95 5.34
N ASP A 354 -17.46 8.31 6.59
CA ASP A 354 -16.65 7.49 7.49
C ASP A 354 -17.54 6.46 8.20
N PHE A 355 -17.09 5.21 8.17
CA PHE A 355 -17.72 4.10 8.88
C PHE A 355 -16.96 3.83 10.17
N GLY A 356 -17.65 4.03 11.30
CA GLY A 356 -17.19 3.65 12.63
C GLY A 356 -17.19 2.14 12.83
N GLY A 357 -16.34 1.72 13.76
CA GLY A 357 -16.19 0.31 14.18
C GLY A 357 -17.02 -0.06 15.40
#